data_AF-A0A2E0VWC2-F1
#
_entry.id   AF-A0A2E0VWC2-F1
#
_cell.length_a   1.000
_cell.length_b   1.000
_cell.length_c   1.000
_cell.angle_alpha   90.00
_cell.angle_beta   90.00
_cell.angle_gamma   90.00
#
_symmetry.space_group_name_H-M   'P 1'
#
loop_
_entity.id
_entity.type
_entity.pdbx_description
1 polymer ?
#
loop_
_entity_poly.entity_id
_entity_poly.type
_entity_poly.pdbx_seq_one_letter_code
_entity_poly.pdbx_strand_id
1 'polypeptide(L)'
;MRYLLAFVLLMGWVGAAKAQCEIALDTLDEFDSTRLIAAKPVTLGFLVPTGALAEDLEGEIYTEEAKAIFSYANEKNIRSFFLTIGVVEHKFHMIENDYTVYLKFASGPIVKIYNEPDEPEFDRDLVMWKMVHTCVIPIDIFHMMKNDKVEKIRIVYNDYKSTIVLSEEQQQALQDAVHCVEKRLSAQLPGQVIKP
;
A
#
# COMPACT_ATOMS: atom_id res chain seq x y z
N MET A 1 -8.87 -10.68 58.78
CA MET A 1 -8.31 -9.99 57.59
C MET A 1 -7.98 -11.04 56.54
N ARG A 2 -9.00 -11.52 55.82
CA ARG A 2 -8.95 -12.78 55.07
C ARG A 2 -9.81 -12.70 53.80
N TYR A 3 -9.73 -11.56 53.10
CA TYR A 3 -10.40 -11.31 51.82
C TYR A 3 -9.64 -10.19 51.09
N LEU A 4 -8.47 -10.49 50.53
CA LEU A 4 -7.76 -9.53 49.66
C LEU A 4 -6.88 -10.23 48.62
N LEU A 5 -7.39 -11.35 48.08
CA LEU A 5 -6.68 -12.19 47.11
C LEU A 5 -7.63 -12.74 46.03
N ALA A 6 -8.63 -11.95 45.65
CA ALA A 6 -9.64 -12.33 44.64
C ALA A 6 -9.91 -11.21 43.62
N PHE A 7 -8.86 -10.47 43.21
CA PHE A 7 -9.00 -9.43 42.17
C PHE A 7 -7.78 -9.37 41.24
N VAL A 8 -7.22 -10.53 40.88
CA VAL A 8 -6.09 -10.65 39.93
C VAL A 8 -6.43 -11.60 38.76
N LEU A 9 -7.71 -11.97 38.59
CA LEU A 9 -8.15 -12.95 37.58
C LEU A 9 -9.37 -12.46 36.77
N LEU A 10 -9.28 -11.22 36.29
CA LEU A 10 -9.94 -10.74 35.08
C LEU A 10 -8.80 -10.25 34.18
N MET A 11 -7.94 -11.14 33.64
CA MET A 11 -8.22 -11.83 32.37
C MET A 11 -9.25 -10.99 31.58
N GLY A 12 -8.83 -9.93 30.91
CA GLY A 12 -7.77 -9.99 29.90
C GLY A 12 -8.34 -10.83 28.79
N TRP A 13 -9.12 -10.18 27.92
CA TRP A 13 -9.58 -10.55 26.57
C TRP A 13 -10.20 -9.26 26.02
N VAL A 14 -9.40 -8.19 25.95
CA VAL A 14 -9.68 -7.17 24.93
C VAL A 14 -9.27 -7.88 23.66
N GLY A 15 -10.26 -8.38 22.93
CA GLY A 15 -10.06 -9.09 21.69
C GLY A 15 -9.12 -8.27 20.82
N ALA A 16 -8.00 -8.86 20.45
CA ALA A 16 -7.30 -8.42 19.26
C ALA A 16 -8.34 -8.48 18.15
N ALA A 17 -8.86 -7.33 17.73
CA ALA A 17 -9.56 -7.21 16.48
C ALA A 17 -8.56 -7.73 15.45
N LYS A 18 -8.73 -8.97 15.01
CA LYS A 18 -8.03 -9.48 13.85
C LYS A 18 -8.47 -8.53 12.75
N ALA A 19 -7.59 -7.61 12.34
CA ALA A 19 -7.76 -6.88 11.09
C ALA A 19 -8.02 -7.96 10.05
N GLN A 20 -9.29 -8.05 9.63
CA GLN A 20 -9.72 -9.07 8.72
C GLN A 20 -9.02 -8.74 7.42
N CYS A 21 -8.27 -9.70 6.92
CA CYS A 21 -7.47 -9.47 5.74
C CYS A 21 -8.39 -9.31 4.52
N GLU A 22 -8.54 -8.09 4.00
CA GLU A 22 -9.45 -7.80 2.90
C GLU A 22 -8.72 -7.74 1.56
N ILE A 23 -8.96 -8.77 0.75
CA ILE A 23 -8.48 -8.87 -0.64
C ILE A 23 -9.51 -8.22 -1.55
N ALA A 24 -9.07 -7.26 -2.37
CA ALA A 24 -9.92 -6.61 -3.38
C ALA A 24 -10.12 -7.52 -4.60
N LEU A 25 -9.07 -8.24 -5.00
CA LEU A 25 -9.06 -9.08 -6.19
C LEU A 25 -8.23 -10.34 -5.94
N ASP A 26 -8.76 -11.50 -6.32
CA ASP A 26 -7.99 -12.73 -6.53
C ASP A 26 -8.58 -13.44 -7.75
N THR A 27 -7.99 -13.17 -8.92
CA THR A 27 -8.48 -13.63 -10.22
C THR A 27 -7.42 -14.42 -10.95
N LEU A 28 -7.88 -15.33 -11.80
CA LEU A 28 -7.07 -16.02 -12.79
C LEU A 28 -7.58 -15.60 -14.16
N ASP A 29 -6.73 -14.96 -14.95
CA ASP A 29 -7.04 -14.65 -16.34
C ASP A 29 -6.93 -15.93 -17.18
N GLU A 30 -8.01 -16.29 -17.88
CA GLU A 30 -8.09 -17.50 -18.69
C GLU A 30 -7.33 -17.39 -20.03
N PHE A 31 -7.03 -16.18 -20.50
CA PHE A 31 -6.32 -15.98 -21.77
C PHE A 31 -4.83 -16.37 -21.68
N ASP A 32 -4.19 -16.05 -20.55
CA ASP A 32 -2.75 -16.22 -20.36
C ASP A 32 -2.38 -17.00 -19.09
N SER A 33 -3.39 -17.42 -18.31
CA SER A 33 -3.21 -18.09 -17.01
C SER A 33 -2.51 -17.22 -15.96
N THR A 34 -2.59 -15.89 -16.10
CA THR A 34 -2.04 -14.94 -15.13
C THR A 34 -2.91 -14.89 -13.89
N ARG A 35 -2.35 -15.22 -12.73
CA ARG A 35 -3.03 -15.00 -11.45
C ARG A 35 -2.68 -13.63 -10.89
N LEU A 36 -3.70 -12.86 -10.50
CA LEU A 36 -3.55 -11.54 -9.88
C LEU A 36 -4.22 -11.54 -8.51
N ILE A 37 -3.49 -11.11 -7.48
CA ILE A 37 -4.00 -10.91 -6.12
C ILE A 37 -3.70 -9.47 -5.71
N ALA A 38 -4.70 -8.74 -5.23
CA ALA A 38 -4.52 -7.38 -4.74
C ALA A 38 -5.22 -7.20 -3.38
N ALA A 39 -4.52 -6.58 -2.44
CA ALA A 39 -5.15 -6.10 -1.21
C ALA A 39 -6.09 -4.93 -1.51
N LYS A 40 -7.01 -4.62 -0.59
CA LYS A 40 -7.76 -3.36 -0.66
C LYS A 40 -6.82 -2.14 -0.61
N PRO A 41 -7.21 -1.01 -1.24
CA PRO A 41 -6.43 0.22 -1.17
C PRO A 41 -6.23 0.68 0.27
N VAL A 42 -5.03 1.15 0.58
CA VAL A 42 -4.65 1.76 1.85
C VAL A 42 -4.48 3.26 1.62
N THR A 43 -5.19 4.09 2.39
CA THR A 43 -4.97 5.54 2.38
C THR A 43 -3.62 5.87 3.02
N LEU A 44 -2.86 6.74 2.36
CA LEU A 44 -1.53 7.15 2.75
C LEU A 44 -1.47 8.68 2.90
N GLY A 45 -0.70 9.15 3.87
CA GLY A 45 -0.54 10.58 4.08
C GLY A 45 -1.74 11.23 4.76
N PHE A 46 -1.89 12.54 4.62
CA PHE A 46 -2.94 13.29 5.31
C PHE A 46 -3.97 13.83 4.33
N LEU A 47 -4.96 14.55 4.86
CA LEU A 47 -5.85 15.33 4.01
C LEU A 47 -5.09 16.55 3.47
N VAL A 48 -5.22 16.80 2.17
CA VAL A 48 -4.65 17.95 1.47
C VAL A 48 -5.75 18.84 0.92
N PRO A 49 -5.58 20.17 0.95
CA PRO A 49 -6.56 21.09 0.39
C PRO A 49 -6.68 20.90 -1.12
N THR A 50 -7.89 20.96 -1.63
CA THR A 50 -8.19 20.92 -3.07
C THR A 50 -8.06 22.32 -3.68
N GLY A 51 -7.99 22.41 -5.01
CA GLY A 51 -8.07 23.69 -5.72
C GLY A 51 -9.50 24.16 -5.98
N ALA A 52 -10.50 23.32 -5.69
CA ALA A 52 -11.90 23.59 -5.90
C ALA A 52 -12.49 24.51 -4.84
N LEU A 53 -13.55 25.23 -5.19
CA LEU A 53 -14.34 26.02 -4.24
C LEU A 53 -15.33 25.09 -3.54
N ALA A 54 -15.56 25.34 -2.24
CA ALA A 54 -16.45 24.51 -1.40
C ALA A 54 -17.86 24.31 -1.98
N GLU A 55 -18.35 25.26 -2.80
CA GLU A 55 -19.66 25.18 -3.44
C GLU A 55 -19.74 24.10 -4.53
N ASP A 56 -18.62 23.79 -5.21
CA ASP A 56 -18.57 22.82 -6.31
C ASP A 56 -18.37 21.37 -5.83
N LEU A 57 -17.91 21.17 -4.57
CA LEU A 57 -17.60 19.86 -3.97
C LEU A 57 -18.48 19.51 -2.75
N GLU A 58 -19.73 19.98 -2.70
CA GLU A 58 -20.65 19.71 -1.57
C GLU A 58 -20.09 20.09 -0.18
N GLY A 59 -19.12 21.01 -0.12
CA GLY A 59 -18.43 21.46 1.10
C GLY A 59 -17.11 20.75 1.41
N GLU A 60 -16.72 19.71 0.64
CA GLU A 60 -15.44 19.02 0.83
C GLU A 60 -14.29 19.76 0.11
N ILE A 61 -13.57 20.60 0.85
CA ILE A 61 -12.39 21.32 0.34
C ILE A 61 -11.08 20.54 0.50
N TYR A 62 -11.13 19.31 1.03
CA TYR A 62 -9.97 18.47 1.28
C TYR A 62 -10.14 17.10 0.63
N THR A 63 -9.02 16.50 0.23
CA THR A 63 -8.98 15.15 -0.34
C THR A 63 -7.82 14.36 0.28
N GLU A 64 -7.81 13.05 0.10
CA GLU A 64 -6.71 12.19 0.55
C GLU A 64 -5.45 12.45 -0.30
N GLU A 65 -4.30 12.65 0.36
CA GLU A 65 -3.01 12.89 -0.31
C GLU A 65 -2.62 11.75 -1.24
N ALA A 66 -2.78 10.51 -0.77
CA ALA A 66 -2.37 9.35 -1.53
C ALA A 66 -3.13 8.07 -1.15
N LYS A 67 -3.11 7.09 -2.06
CA LYS A 67 -3.55 5.71 -1.83
C LYS A 67 -2.54 4.74 -2.40
N ALA A 68 -2.41 3.59 -1.77
CA ALA A 68 -1.61 2.49 -2.30
C ALA A 68 -2.36 1.17 -2.39
N ILE A 69 -2.03 0.38 -3.41
CA ILE A 69 -2.46 -1.00 -3.58
C ILE A 69 -1.20 -1.86 -3.62
N PHE A 70 -1.12 -2.85 -2.74
CA PHE A 70 -0.13 -3.91 -2.83
C PHE A 70 -0.72 -5.11 -3.56
N SER A 71 -0.01 -5.60 -4.57
CA SER A 71 -0.47 -6.70 -5.40
C SER A 71 0.63 -7.69 -5.77
N TYR A 72 0.20 -8.84 -6.26
CA TYR A 72 1.02 -9.92 -6.77
C TYR A 72 0.46 -10.40 -8.09
N ALA A 73 1.33 -10.61 -9.07
CA ALA A 73 1.00 -11.31 -10.31
C ALA A 73 1.91 -12.53 -10.50
N ASN A 74 1.37 -13.58 -11.12
CA ASN A 74 2.16 -14.73 -11.55
C ASN A 74 1.69 -15.29 -12.89
N GLU A 75 2.65 -15.38 -13.81
CA GLU A 75 2.51 -16.04 -15.10
C GLU A 75 3.66 -17.03 -15.27
N LYS A 76 3.37 -18.33 -15.51
CA LYS A 76 4.37 -19.36 -15.85
C LYS A 76 5.65 -19.37 -14.98
N ASN A 77 5.50 -19.15 -13.67
CA ASN A 77 6.56 -19.09 -12.63
C ASN A 77 7.33 -17.76 -12.54
N ILE A 78 6.97 -16.74 -13.31
CA ILE A 78 7.42 -15.38 -13.10
C ILE A 78 6.54 -14.77 -12.03
N ARG A 79 7.09 -14.56 -10.83
CA ARG A 79 6.39 -13.98 -9.69
C ARG A 79 6.81 -12.54 -9.51
N SER A 80 5.84 -11.64 -9.51
CA SER A 80 6.08 -10.21 -9.39
C SER A 80 5.19 -9.62 -8.31
N PHE A 81 5.77 -8.75 -7.50
CA PHE A 81 5.04 -7.93 -6.53
C PHE A 81 5.04 -6.49 -7.02
N PHE A 82 3.91 -5.80 -6.81
CA PHE A 82 3.77 -4.41 -7.18
C PHE A 82 3.21 -3.60 -6.02
N LEU A 83 3.71 -2.37 -5.90
CA LEU A 83 3.13 -1.33 -5.07
C LEU A 83 2.69 -0.20 -5.99
N THR A 84 1.38 -0.11 -6.25
CA THR A 84 0.80 0.99 -7.01
C THR A 84 0.46 2.12 -6.05
N ILE A 85 0.92 3.34 -6.31
CA ILE A 85 0.69 4.52 -5.46
C ILE A 85 0.03 5.60 -6.32
N GLY A 86 -1.22 5.94 -6.01
CA GLY A 86 -1.88 7.12 -6.56
C GLY A 86 -1.68 8.31 -5.63
N VAL A 87 -1.22 9.44 -6.16
CA VAL A 87 -1.02 10.69 -5.42
C VAL A 87 -1.75 11.83 -6.12
N VAL A 88 -2.19 12.82 -5.33
CA VAL A 88 -2.72 14.07 -5.85
C VAL A 88 -1.73 15.22 -5.64
N GLU A 89 -1.53 16.03 -6.67
CA GLU A 89 -0.56 17.12 -6.68
C GLU A 89 -1.21 18.40 -7.24
N HIS A 90 -0.89 19.56 -6.69
CA HIS A 90 -1.41 20.84 -7.20
C HIS A 90 -0.82 21.22 -8.57
N LYS A 91 0.31 20.64 -8.94
CA LYS A 91 1.04 20.96 -10.16
C LYS A 91 1.36 19.69 -10.92
N PHE A 92 1.46 19.85 -12.23
CA PHE A 92 2.03 18.83 -13.08
C PHE A 92 3.53 18.73 -12.82
N HIS A 93 4.02 17.50 -12.71
CA HIS A 93 5.40 17.15 -12.51
C HIS A 93 5.76 16.04 -13.48
N MET A 94 6.86 16.22 -14.20
CA MET A 94 7.38 15.16 -15.07
C MET A 94 8.15 14.14 -14.24
N ILE A 95 7.93 12.87 -14.54
CA ILE A 95 8.64 11.75 -13.95
C ILE A 95 9.03 10.76 -15.05
N GLU A 96 10.24 10.25 -14.97
CA GLU A 96 10.78 9.25 -15.88
C GLU A 96 10.64 7.84 -15.29
N ASN A 97 10.66 6.85 -16.18
CA ASN A 97 10.64 5.43 -15.82
C ASN A 97 12.03 5.05 -15.31
N ASP A 98 12.21 5.04 -13.98
CA ASP A 98 13.47 4.77 -13.31
C ASP A 98 13.24 4.48 -11.80
N TYR A 99 14.32 4.36 -11.03
CA TYR A 99 14.34 4.28 -9.57
C TYR A 99 13.99 5.63 -8.90
N THR A 100 12.77 6.10 -9.15
CA THR A 100 12.25 7.41 -8.72
C THR A 100 11.47 7.36 -7.41
N VAL A 101 11.07 6.18 -6.93
CA VAL A 101 10.34 6.03 -5.67
C VAL A 101 11.24 5.44 -4.58
N TYR A 102 11.12 5.95 -3.36
CA TYR A 102 11.94 5.60 -2.21
C TYR A 102 11.05 5.21 -1.05
N LEU A 103 11.34 4.07 -0.41
CA LEU A 103 10.71 3.66 0.83
C LEU A 103 11.71 3.85 1.97
N LYS A 104 11.37 4.65 2.96
CA LYS A 104 12.09 4.74 4.23
C LYS A 104 11.39 3.84 5.24
N PHE A 105 12.11 2.86 5.76
CA PHE A 105 11.61 1.96 6.79
C PHE A 105 11.82 2.52 8.20
N ALA A 106 10.96 2.12 9.13
CA ALA A 106 10.99 2.56 10.51
C ALA A 106 12.29 2.13 11.23
N SER A 107 12.90 0.99 10.85
CA SER A 107 14.22 0.61 11.38
C SER A 107 15.38 1.46 10.85
N GLY A 108 15.14 2.33 9.85
CA GLY A 108 16.14 3.25 9.28
C GLY A 108 16.55 3.05 7.81
N PRO A 109 16.53 1.83 7.22
CA PRO A 109 16.88 1.63 5.83
C PRO A 109 16.05 2.48 4.86
N ILE A 110 16.70 2.93 3.78
CA ILE A 110 16.05 3.59 2.65
C ILE A 110 16.36 2.77 1.40
N VAL A 111 15.33 2.31 0.71
CA VAL A 111 15.47 1.57 -0.55
C VAL A 111 14.86 2.38 -1.70
N LYS A 112 15.43 2.20 -2.89
CA LYS A 112 14.87 2.74 -4.13
C LYS A 112 14.14 1.63 -4.87
N ILE A 113 12.97 1.93 -5.42
CA ILE A 113 12.18 1.00 -6.20
C ILE A 113 12.00 1.54 -7.62
N TYR A 114 12.08 0.64 -8.60
CA TYR A 114 11.81 0.97 -10.00
C TYR A 114 10.34 1.31 -10.13
N ASN A 115 10.05 2.43 -10.76
CA ASN A 115 8.70 2.94 -10.97
C ASN A 115 8.43 3.09 -12.47
N GLU A 116 7.30 2.54 -12.90
CA GLU A 116 6.67 2.82 -14.18
C GLU A 116 5.45 3.73 -13.91
N PRO A 117 5.59 5.06 -14.06
CA PRO A 117 4.49 6.00 -13.87
C PRO A 117 3.47 5.92 -15.02
N ASP A 118 2.19 6.07 -14.69
CA ASP A 118 1.13 6.22 -15.71
C ASP A 118 1.08 7.67 -16.24
N GLU A 119 0.32 7.89 -17.32
CA GLU A 119 0.03 9.24 -17.81
C GLU A 119 -0.71 10.06 -16.74
N PRO A 120 -0.18 11.23 -16.32
CA PRO A 120 -0.87 12.06 -15.34
C PRO A 120 -2.21 12.57 -15.85
N GLU A 121 -3.23 12.49 -14.99
CA GLU A 121 -4.59 12.94 -15.30
C GLU A 121 -4.92 14.19 -14.48
N PHE A 122 -5.53 15.21 -15.11
CA PHE A 122 -6.04 16.36 -14.36
C PHE A 122 -7.48 16.10 -13.90
N ASP A 123 -7.67 15.97 -12.60
CA ASP A 123 -8.99 15.89 -11.97
C ASP A 123 -9.60 17.30 -11.90
N ARG A 124 -10.71 17.48 -12.63
CA ARG A 124 -11.42 18.77 -12.71
C ARG A 124 -12.25 19.06 -11.47
N ASP A 125 -12.72 18.03 -10.78
CA ASP A 125 -13.56 18.17 -9.59
C ASP A 125 -12.68 18.62 -8.43
N LEU A 126 -11.48 18.06 -8.29
CA LEU A 126 -10.51 18.46 -7.26
C LEU A 126 -9.65 19.67 -7.66
N VAL A 127 -9.58 19.98 -8.96
CA VAL A 127 -8.64 20.95 -9.55
C VAL A 127 -7.19 20.59 -9.18
N MET A 128 -6.84 19.32 -9.36
CA MET A 128 -5.55 18.74 -9.01
C MET A 128 -5.10 17.70 -10.03
N TRP A 129 -3.79 17.45 -10.10
CA TRP A 129 -3.22 16.38 -10.90
C TRP A 129 -3.21 15.07 -10.12
N LYS A 130 -3.73 14.00 -10.73
CA LYS A 130 -3.57 12.63 -10.27
C LYS A 130 -2.35 12.02 -10.97
N MET A 131 -1.45 11.47 -10.18
CA MET A 131 -0.27 10.76 -10.67
C MET A 131 -0.26 9.36 -10.07
N VAL A 132 -0.08 8.35 -10.93
CA VAL A 132 -0.04 6.95 -10.51
C VAL A 132 1.35 6.40 -10.76
N HIS A 133 1.89 5.74 -9.74
CA HIS A 133 3.22 5.17 -9.72
C HIS A 133 3.11 3.67 -9.53
N THR A 134 3.36 2.88 -10.57
CA THR A 134 3.38 1.42 -10.45
C THR A 134 4.80 0.94 -10.19
N CYS A 135 5.09 0.64 -8.92
CA CYS A 135 6.42 0.25 -8.50
C CYS A 135 6.59 -1.26 -8.52
N VAL A 136 7.66 -1.75 -9.17
CA VAL A 136 8.06 -3.16 -9.08
C VAL A 136 8.76 -3.39 -7.74
N ILE A 137 8.33 -4.39 -6.99
CA ILE A 137 8.87 -4.72 -5.67
C ILE A 137 9.73 -5.99 -5.74
N PRO A 138 11.08 -5.85 -5.69
CA PRO A 138 12.00 -6.96 -5.51
C PRO A 138 11.71 -7.82 -4.28
N ILE A 139 12.11 -9.10 -4.32
CA ILE A 139 11.79 -10.07 -3.28
C ILE A 139 12.38 -9.72 -1.90
N ASP A 140 13.58 -9.13 -1.87
CA ASP A 140 14.22 -8.61 -0.66
C ASP A 140 13.42 -7.44 -0.08
N ILE A 141 12.97 -6.50 -0.92
CA ILE A 141 12.12 -5.38 -0.49
C ILE A 141 10.75 -5.88 -0.01
N PHE A 142 10.16 -6.87 -0.68
CA PHE A 142 8.94 -7.52 -0.20
C PHE A 142 9.13 -8.10 1.22
N HIS A 143 10.24 -8.80 1.47
CA HIS A 143 10.56 -9.30 2.80
C HIS A 143 10.79 -8.18 3.82
N MET A 144 11.36 -7.05 3.42
CA MET A 144 11.45 -5.87 4.28
C MET A 144 10.07 -5.31 4.61
N MET A 145 9.22 -5.07 3.62
CA MET A 145 7.85 -4.55 3.82
C MET A 145 6.98 -5.49 4.67
N LYS A 146 7.26 -6.80 4.63
CA LYS A 146 6.63 -7.76 5.52
C LYS A 146 7.08 -7.61 6.98
N ASN A 147 8.36 -7.40 7.22
CA ASN A 147 8.94 -7.52 8.56
C ASN A 147 9.21 -6.16 9.23
N ASP A 148 9.12 -5.07 8.48
CA ASP A 148 9.35 -3.71 8.93
C ASP A 148 8.33 -2.76 8.31
N LYS A 149 8.01 -1.71 9.06
CA LYS A 149 7.03 -0.70 8.67
C LYS A 149 7.67 0.33 7.75
N VAL A 150 6.96 0.75 6.71
CA VAL A 150 7.38 1.89 5.88
C VAL A 150 6.96 3.17 6.59
N GLU A 151 7.89 3.98 7.04
CA GLU A 151 7.63 5.26 7.74
C GLU A 151 7.29 6.38 6.74
N LYS A 152 8.00 6.43 5.61
CA LYS A 152 7.85 7.47 4.60
C LYS A 152 8.02 6.91 3.21
N ILE A 153 7.28 7.50 2.27
CA ILE A 153 7.43 7.25 0.84
C ILE A 153 7.83 8.55 0.18
N ARG A 154 8.88 8.53 -0.63
CA ARG A 154 9.31 9.70 -1.40
C ARG A 154 9.28 9.40 -2.89
N ILE A 155 8.66 10.29 -3.64
CA ILE A 155 8.59 10.27 -5.10
C ILE A 155 9.45 11.41 -5.60
N VAL A 156 10.42 11.09 -6.45
CA VAL A 156 11.36 12.05 -7.03
C VAL A 156 10.97 12.32 -8.48
N TYR A 157 10.38 13.48 -8.69
CA TYR A 157 10.12 14.06 -10.00
C TYR A 157 11.37 14.81 -10.49
N ASN A 158 11.35 15.25 -11.75
CA ASN A 158 12.49 15.94 -12.36
C ASN A 158 12.85 17.25 -11.64
N ASP A 159 11.85 17.99 -11.15
CA ASP A 159 12.00 19.30 -10.52
C ASP A 159 11.49 19.36 -9.08
N TYR A 160 10.86 18.29 -8.60
CA TYR A 160 10.14 18.25 -7.34
C TYR A 160 10.33 16.93 -6.58
N LYS A 161 10.15 16.96 -5.26
CA LYS A 161 10.19 15.76 -4.42
C LYS A 161 8.99 15.76 -3.50
N SER A 162 8.05 14.86 -3.77
CA SER A 162 6.90 14.62 -2.89
C SER A 162 7.31 13.61 -1.82
N THR A 163 6.97 13.87 -0.56
CA THR A 163 7.27 12.96 0.56
C THR A 163 6.01 12.77 1.39
N ILE A 164 5.43 11.59 1.26
CA ILE A 164 4.28 11.13 2.02
C ILE A 164 4.79 10.59 3.35
N VAL A 165 4.31 11.14 4.45
CA VAL A 165 4.65 10.68 5.81
C VAL A 165 3.48 9.85 6.34
N LEU A 166 3.76 8.63 6.79
CA LEU A 166 2.71 7.71 7.24
C LEU A 166 2.54 7.77 8.77
N SER A 167 1.29 7.87 9.21
CA SER A 167 0.93 7.68 10.62
C SER A 167 1.14 6.21 11.02
N GLU A 168 1.33 5.92 12.32
CA GLU A 168 1.52 4.54 12.81
C GLU A 168 0.42 3.57 12.34
N GLU A 169 -0.82 4.05 12.23
CA GLU A 169 -1.95 3.29 11.72
C GLU A 169 -1.79 2.98 10.22
N GLN A 170 -1.39 3.97 9.42
CA GLN A 170 -1.15 3.78 7.98
C GLN A 170 0.06 2.89 7.71
N GLN A 171 1.11 3.02 8.51
CA GLN A 171 2.27 2.14 8.47
C GLN A 171 1.86 0.68 8.72
N GLN A 172 1.01 0.45 9.72
CA GLN A 172 0.48 -0.87 10.02
C GLN A 172 -0.45 -1.37 8.89
N ALA A 173 -1.36 -0.54 8.40
CA ALA A 173 -2.29 -0.90 7.34
C ALA A 173 -1.57 -1.31 6.04
N LEU A 174 -0.50 -0.60 5.67
CA LEU A 174 0.32 -0.94 4.52
C LEU A 174 1.06 -2.28 4.72
N GLN A 175 1.62 -2.52 5.91
CA GLN A 175 2.24 -3.80 6.23
C GLN A 175 1.22 -4.95 6.25
N ASP A 176 0.01 -4.70 6.78
CA ASP A 176 -1.08 -5.67 6.80
C ASP A 176 -1.54 -6.02 5.39
N ALA A 177 -1.57 -5.06 4.45
CA ALA A 177 -1.85 -5.31 3.04
C ALA A 177 -0.82 -6.26 2.40
N VAL A 178 0.46 -6.11 2.75
CA VAL A 178 1.53 -7.02 2.29
C VAL A 178 1.34 -8.42 2.87
N HIS A 179 1.08 -8.53 4.17
CA HIS A 179 0.78 -9.82 4.83
C HIS A 179 -0.47 -10.47 4.24
N CYS A 180 -1.42 -9.65 3.81
CA CYS A 180 -2.66 -10.12 3.22
C CYS A 180 -2.46 -10.87 1.93
N VAL A 181 -1.71 -10.26 1.01
CA VAL A 181 -1.34 -10.89 -0.25
C VAL A 181 -0.52 -12.17 0.01
N GLU A 182 0.45 -12.15 0.94
CA GLU A 182 1.23 -13.34 1.30
C GLU A 182 0.37 -14.49 1.85
N LYS A 183 -0.56 -14.19 2.77
CA LYS A 183 -1.47 -15.20 3.34
C LYS A 183 -2.35 -15.81 2.24
N ARG A 184 -2.86 -14.99 1.32
CA ARG A 184 -3.67 -15.46 0.20
C ARG A 184 -2.87 -16.31 -0.80
N LEU A 185 -1.60 -15.98 -1.01
CA LEU A 185 -0.66 -16.80 -1.77
C LEU A 185 -0.45 -18.17 -1.12
N SER A 186 -0.22 -18.18 0.19
CA SER A 186 0.12 -19.39 0.96
C SER A 186 -1.08 -20.33 1.16
N ALA A 187 -2.28 -19.78 1.35
CA ALA A 187 -3.51 -20.54 1.54
C ALA A 187 -3.90 -21.40 0.32
N GLN A 188 -3.33 -21.11 -0.85
CA GLN A 188 -3.55 -21.85 -2.09
C GLN A 188 -2.32 -22.66 -2.55
N LEU A 189 -1.46 -23.07 -1.63
CA LEU A 189 -0.52 -24.19 -1.84
C LEU A 189 -1.06 -25.54 -1.31
N PRO A 190 -2.20 -26.10 -1.77
CA PRO A 190 -2.50 -27.50 -1.54
C PRO A 190 -1.88 -28.36 -2.65
N GLY A 191 -0.92 -29.22 -2.30
CA GLY A 191 -0.77 -30.50 -2.99
C GLY A 191 -0.04 -30.54 -4.34
N GLN A 192 1.12 -29.89 -4.50
CA GLN A 192 2.15 -30.51 -5.35
C GLN A 192 2.73 -31.71 -4.60
N VAL A 193 2.01 -32.83 -4.69
CA VAL A 193 2.58 -34.16 -4.47
C VAL A 193 3.68 -34.30 -5.50
N ILE A 194 4.93 -34.10 -5.07
CA ILE A 194 6.09 -34.67 -5.75
C ILE A 194 5.86 -36.19 -5.68
N LYS A 195 5.32 -36.77 -6.75
CA LYS A 195 5.41 -38.21 -6.93
C LYS A 195 6.89 -38.53 -7.21
N PRO A 196 7.44 -39.56 -6.56
CA PRO A 196 8.83 -39.98 -6.76
C PRO A 196 9.09 -40.42 -8.21
#